data_AF-A0A969MR28-F1
#
_entry.id   AF-A0A969MR28-F1
#
_cell.length_a   1.000
_cell.length_b   1.000
_cell.length_c   1.000
_cell.angle_alpha   90.00
_cell.angle_beta   90.00
_cell.angle_gamma   90.00
#
_symmetry.space_group_name_H-M   'P 1'
#
loop_
_entity.id
_entity.type
_entity.pdbx_description
1 polymer ?
#
loop_
_entity_poly.entity_id
_entity_poly.type
_entity_poly.pdbx_seq_one_letter_code
_entity_poly.pdbx_strand_id
1 'polypeptide(L)'
;MYLGLGNLTRSQNKTQQAINYYKQAEKSPSSTVKIQAQLNHLNLLVETQQWQLAQAMWNPILEQLNKLPATSSNIYARINLAQSLICLKQPNLTKEESNSPIVQQCIASSKNKNLQNTIQNPKLVLSEANVSKIQNSNIPEWSDIDKLLITASEQAQTLQDKRAAAYALGYRGAVYQQQNLPEADTFTRQALNLAINAKSPDIAYRWQWQLGRIAKSQKDFDRAISTYTDAFKNLQSLRGDLVATNPDIQFSFRESVEPVYRELVDLLLKRKTTQSQISS
;
A
#
# COMPACT_ATOMS: atom_id res chain seq x y z
N MET A 1 -15.59 -18.82 9.48
CA MET A 1 -15.47 -19.68 8.28
C MET A 1 -15.40 -18.85 6.99
N TYR A 2 -16.41 -18.03 6.66
CA TYR A 2 -16.44 -17.30 5.38
C TYR A 2 -15.27 -16.34 5.12
N LEU A 3 -14.76 -15.65 6.15
CA LEU A 3 -13.61 -14.74 5.98
C LEU A 3 -12.37 -15.47 5.45
N GLY A 4 -12.08 -16.66 6.01
CA GLY A 4 -10.95 -17.48 5.55
C GLY A 4 -11.13 -17.98 4.11
N LEU A 5 -12.35 -18.38 3.73
CA LEU A 5 -12.68 -18.77 2.36
C LEU A 5 -12.54 -17.61 1.38
N GLY A 6 -12.91 -16.39 1.79
CA GLY A 6 -12.68 -15.17 1.02
C GLY A 6 -11.19 -14.93 0.76
N ASN A 7 -10.35 -15.05 1.79
CA ASN A 7 -8.90 -14.89 1.65
C ASN A 7 -8.28 -15.95 0.73
N LEU A 8 -8.69 -17.22 0.90
CA LEU A 8 -8.21 -18.34 0.08
C LEU A 8 -8.60 -18.19 -1.40
N THR A 9 -9.85 -17.82 -1.67
CA THR A 9 -10.30 -17.64 -3.06
C THR A 9 -9.68 -16.41 -3.71
N ARG A 10 -9.41 -15.35 -2.93
CA ARG A 10 -8.64 -14.18 -3.39
C ARG A 10 -7.22 -14.57 -3.79
N SER A 11 -6.51 -15.38 -2.98
CA SER A 11 -5.15 -15.83 -3.32
C SER A 11 -5.09 -16.76 -4.53
N GLN A 12 -6.21 -17.40 -4.88
CA GLN A 12 -6.38 -18.19 -6.10
C GLN A 12 -6.85 -17.37 -7.31
N ASN A 13 -6.89 -16.04 -7.21
CA ASN A 13 -7.43 -15.13 -8.24
C ASN A 13 -8.90 -15.36 -8.60
N LYS A 14 -9.68 -16.02 -7.73
CA LYS A 14 -11.13 -16.25 -7.90
C LYS A 14 -11.92 -15.07 -7.33
N THR A 15 -11.73 -13.90 -7.93
CA THR A 15 -12.24 -12.59 -7.45
C THR A 15 -13.73 -12.61 -7.07
N GLN A 16 -14.61 -13.10 -7.94
CA GLN A 16 -16.04 -13.08 -7.68
C GLN A 16 -16.44 -13.99 -6.50
N GLN A 17 -15.75 -15.13 -6.35
CA GLN A 17 -15.97 -16.03 -5.21
C GLN A 17 -15.51 -15.37 -3.91
N ALA A 18 -14.36 -14.71 -3.93
CA ALA A 18 -13.85 -13.97 -2.78
C ALA A 18 -14.83 -12.87 -2.33
N ILE A 19 -15.35 -12.07 -3.27
CA ILE A 19 -16.38 -11.05 -3.00
C ILE A 19 -17.61 -11.68 -2.34
N ASN A 20 -18.10 -12.81 -2.87
CA ASN A 20 -19.26 -13.49 -2.30
C ASN A 20 -19.00 -13.97 -0.88
N TYR A 21 -17.83 -14.54 -0.61
CA TYR A 21 -17.46 -14.98 0.74
C TYR A 21 -17.29 -13.81 1.71
N TYR A 22 -16.69 -12.70 1.28
CA TYR A 22 -16.62 -11.50 2.13
C TYR A 22 -18.02 -10.97 2.47
N LYS A 23 -18.92 -10.86 1.49
CA LYS A 23 -20.33 -10.46 1.74
C LYS A 23 -21.04 -11.35 2.76
N GLN A 24 -20.72 -12.65 2.81
CA GLN A 24 -21.26 -13.53 3.86
C GLN A 24 -20.58 -13.31 5.21
N ALA A 25 -19.28 -13.05 5.24
CA ALA A 25 -18.54 -12.74 6.46
C ALA A 25 -18.95 -11.39 7.08
N GLU A 26 -19.37 -10.41 6.27
CA GLU A 26 -19.90 -9.12 6.73
C GLU A 26 -21.20 -9.22 7.54
N LYS A 27 -21.92 -10.35 7.43
CA LYS A 27 -23.12 -10.66 8.23
C LYS A 27 -22.79 -11.26 9.60
N SER A 28 -21.50 -11.42 9.93
CA SER A 28 -21.08 -11.98 11.21
C SER A 28 -21.56 -11.10 12.38
N PRO A 29 -22.02 -11.70 13.50
CA PRO A 29 -22.32 -10.94 14.71
C PRO A 29 -21.05 -10.40 15.41
N SER A 30 -19.85 -10.91 15.05
CA SER A 30 -18.59 -10.41 15.59
C SER A 30 -18.16 -9.15 14.85
N SER A 31 -18.08 -8.01 15.56
CA SER A 31 -17.62 -6.73 15.00
C SER A 31 -16.23 -6.83 14.38
N THR A 32 -15.32 -7.60 14.97
CA THR A 32 -13.96 -7.82 14.45
C THR A 32 -13.98 -8.55 13.11
N VAL A 33 -14.71 -9.67 13.02
CA VAL A 33 -14.83 -10.44 11.77
C VAL A 33 -15.52 -9.61 10.69
N LYS A 34 -16.57 -8.89 11.06
CA LYS A 34 -17.30 -8.00 10.16
C LYS A 34 -16.40 -6.93 9.57
N ILE A 35 -15.67 -6.17 10.40
CA ILE A 35 -14.76 -5.12 9.91
C ILE A 35 -13.65 -5.70 9.05
N GLN A 36 -13.06 -6.83 9.45
CA GLN A 36 -12.02 -7.46 8.65
C GLN A 36 -12.53 -7.90 7.28
N ALA A 37 -13.76 -8.44 7.21
CA ALA A 37 -14.40 -8.78 5.95
C ALA A 37 -14.66 -7.54 5.08
N GLN A 38 -15.20 -6.46 5.67
CA GLN A 38 -15.45 -5.20 4.96
C GLN A 38 -14.17 -4.58 4.39
N LEU A 39 -13.08 -4.60 5.16
CA LEU A 39 -11.78 -4.09 4.70
C LEU A 39 -11.17 -4.96 3.60
N ASN A 40 -11.24 -6.28 3.72
CA ASN A 40 -10.73 -7.19 2.69
C ASN A 40 -11.54 -7.07 1.39
N HIS A 41 -12.86 -6.85 1.50
CA HIS A 41 -13.74 -6.59 0.38
C HIS A 41 -13.45 -5.23 -0.27
N LEU A 42 -13.37 -4.15 0.52
CA LEU A 42 -12.99 -2.82 0.03
C LEU A 42 -11.65 -2.88 -0.74
N ASN A 43 -10.64 -3.49 -0.14
CA ASN A 43 -9.32 -3.61 -0.75
C ASN A 43 -9.37 -4.42 -2.07
N LEU A 44 -10.15 -5.50 -2.14
CA LEU A 44 -10.35 -6.25 -3.38
C LEU A 44 -11.10 -5.42 -4.45
N LEU A 45 -12.07 -4.58 -4.07
CA LEU A 45 -12.75 -3.68 -5.01
C LEU A 45 -11.78 -2.63 -5.57
N VAL A 46 -10.90 -2.09 -4.74
CA VAL A 46 -9.83 -1.17 -5.15
C VAL A 46 -8.87 -1.84 -6.13
N GLU A 47 -8.39 -3.05 -5.82
CA GLU A 47 -7.50 -3.83 -6.70
C GLU A 47 -8.13 -4.16 -8.05
N THR A 48 -9.44 -4.37 -8.06
CA THR A 48 -10.21 -4.71 -9.26
C THR A 48 -10.86 -3.50 -9.92
N GLN A 49 -10.49 -2.28 -9.50
CA GLN A 49 -10.94 -1.02 -10.08
C GLN A 49 -12.46 -0.81 -10.06
N GLN A 50 -13.15 -1.44 -9.10
CA GLN A 50 -14.58 -1.25 -8.86
C GLN A 50 -14.81 0.02 -8.03
N TRP A 51 -14.37 1.17 -8.56
CA TRP A 51 -14.22 2.44 -7.86
C TRP A 51 -15.53 2.91 -7.20
N GLN A 52 -16.64 2.85 -7.91
CA GLN A 52 -17.96 3.27 -7.38
C GLN A 52 -18.38 2.43 -6.16
N LEU A 53 -18.16 1.11 -6.21
CA LEU A 53 -18.49 0.23 -5.09
C LEU A 53 -17.54 0.48 -3.91
N ALA A 54 -16.25 0.65 -4.17
CA ALA A 54 -15.27 0.95 -3.13
C ALA A 54 -15.54 2.30 -2.44
N GLN A 55 -15.95 3.33 -3.20
CA GLN A 55 -16.33 4.63 -2.68
C GLN A 55 -17.53 4.57 -1.73
N ALA A 56 -18.49 3.68 -1.97
CA ALA A 56 -19.65 3.54 -1.08
C ALA A 56 -19.31 2.87 0.27
N MET A 57 -18.18 2.16 0.37
CA MET A 57 -17.86 1.33 1.53
C MET A 57 -17.05 2.04 2.62
N TRP A 58 -16.25 3.05 2.29
CA TRP A 58 -15.26 3.55 3.23
C TRP A 58 -15.88 4.29 4.43
N ASN A 59 -16.92 5.11 4.22
CA ASN A 59 -17.51 5.92 5.29
C ASN A 59 -18.22 5.06 6.36
N PRO A 60 -19.04 4.05 5.99
CA PRO A 60 -19.59 3.10 6.97
C PRO A 60 -18.54 2.29 7.74
N ILE A 61 -17.40 1.98 7.13
CA ILE A 61 -16.29 1.29 7.81
C ILE A 61 -15.65 2.21 8.84
N LEU A 62 -15.41 3.47 8.47
CA LEU A 62 -14.85 4.49 9.36
C LEU A 62 -15.73 4.70 10.60
N GLU A 63 -17.04 4.88 10.42
CA GLU A 63 -18.01 5.04 11.50
C GLU A 63 -17.99 3.87 12.49
N GLN A 64 -17.84 2.64 12.00
CA GLN A 64 -17.72 1.46 12.87
C GLN A 64 -16.38 1.45 13.61
N LEU A 65 -15.26 1.75 12.92
CA LEU A 65 -13.93 1.80 13.53
C LEU A 65 -13.81 2.86 14.62
N ASN A 66 -14.48 4.00 14.49
CA ASN A 66 -14.49 5.06 15.50
C ASN A 66 -15.17 4.66 16.82
N LYS A 67 -16.00 3.61 16.80
CA LYS A 67 -16.71 3.09 17.98
C LYS A 67 -15.98 1.94 18.66
N LEU A 68 -14.90 1.44 18.07
CA LEU A 68 -14.15 0.31 18.60
C LEU A 68 -13.02 0.75 19.53
N PRO A 69 -12.69 -0.06 20.56
CA PRO A 69 -11.57 0.23 21.45
C PRO A 69 -10.23 0.16 20.73
N ALA A 70 -9.23 0.88 21.25
CA ALA A 70 -7.87 0.81 20.77
C ALA A 70 -7.27 -0.58 21.09
N THR A 71 -7.17 -1.42 20.07
CA THR A 71 -6.49 -2.73 20.10
C THR A 71 -5.59 -2.81 18.88
N SER A 72 -4.52 -3.61 18.91
CA SER A 72 -3.66 -3.79 17.74
C SER A 72 -4.45 -4.12 16.48
N SER A 73 -5.44 -5.03 16.56
CA SER A 73 -6.28 -5.39 15.41
C SER A 73 -7.05 -4.19 14.83
N ASN A 74 -7.59 -3.32 15.69
CA ASN A 74 -8.36 -2.15 15.23
C ASN A 74 -7.45 -1.03 14.70
N ILE A 75 -6.22 -0.93 15.21
CA ILE A 75 -5.21 -0.02 14.67
C ILE A 75 -4.83 -0.45 13.25
N TYR A 76 -4.51 -1.73 13.04
CA TYR A 76 -4.24 -2.26 11.70
C TYR A 76 -5.45 -2.12 10.77
N ALA A 77 -6.67 -2.29 11.29
CA ALA A 77 -7.88 -2.07 10.52
C ALA A 77 -8.00 -0.61 10.02
N ARG A 78 -7.67 0.37 10.87
CA ARG A 78 -7.64 1.80 10.52
C ARG A 78 -6.54 2.12 9.49
N ILE A 79 -5.36 1.52 9.63
CA ILE A 79 -4.26 1.63 8.67
C ILE A 79 -4.66 1.04 7.32
N ASN A 80 -5.30 -0.13 7.29
CA ASN A 80 -5.76 -0.79 6.05
C ASN A 80 -6.85 0.03 5.34
N LEU A 81 -7.73 0.69 6.10
CA LEU A 81 -8.69 1.64 5.54
C LEU A 81 -7.96 2.82 4.88
N ALA A 82 -7.03 3.45 5.60
CA ALA A 82 -6.24 4.57 5.07
C ALA A 82 -5.48 4.16 3.80
N GLN A 83 -4.85 2.99 3.77
CA GLN A 83 -4.22 2.45 2.56
C GLN A 83 -5.21 2.39 1.38
N SER A 84 -6.39 1.81 1.59
CA SER A 84 -7.40 1.67 0.54
C SER A 84 -7.90 3.03 0.05
N LEU A 85 -8.01 4.02 0.93
CA LEU A 85 -8.39 5.39 0.60
C LEU A 85 -7.30 6.13 -0.20
N ILE A 86 -6.03 5.93 0.17
CA ILE A 86 -4.88 6.43 -0.60
C ILE A 86 -4.96 5.89 -2.03
N CYS A 87 -5.23 4.59 -2.21
CA CYS A 87 -5.40 4.00 -3.52
C CYS A 87 -6.59 4.61 -4.30
N LEU A 88 -7.73 4.82 -3.63
CA LEU A 88 -8.95 5.38 -4.23
C LEU A 88 -8.77 6.79 -4.76
N LYS A 89 -7.98 7.64 -4.09
CA LYS A 89 -7.71 9.01 -4.54
C LYS A 89 -6.86 9.08 -5.84
N GLN A 90 -6.31 7.96 -6.32
CA GLN A 90 -5.19 7.98 -7.26
C GLN A 90 -5.38 7.25 -8.61
N PRO A 91 -6.57 7.18 -9.24
CA PRO A 91 -6.71 6.53 -10.55
C PRO A 91 -5.99 7.24 -11.72
N ASN A 92 -5.36 8.42 -11.52
CA ASN A 92 -4.74 9.23 -12.58
C ASN A 92 -3.27 9.61 -12.37
N LEU A 93 -2.51 8.93 -11.50
CA LEU A 93 -1.08 9.28 -11.31
C LEU A 93 -0.22 8.74 -12.45
N THR A 94 -0.17 9.48 -13.55
CA THR A 94 0.64 9.27 -14.76
C THR A 94 2.15 9.36 -14.52
N LYS A 95 2.61 9.60 -13.30
CA LYS A 95 4.02 9.65 -12.92
C LYS A 95 4.33 8.57 -11.89
N GLU A 96 4.54 7.34 -12.37
CA GLU A 96 4.94 6.18 -11.55
C GLU A 96 6.10 6.53 -10.60
N GLU A 97 7.01 7.44 -11.00
CA GLU A 97 8.22 7.83 -10.26
C GLU A 97 7.99 8.68 -9.00
N SER A 98 6.84 9.37 -8.87
CA SER A 98 6.58 10.31 -7.76
C SER A 98 5.72 9.73 -6.65
N ASN A 99 5.17 8.53 -6.82
CA ASN A 99 4.24 7.94 -5.87
C ASN A 99 4.97 7.25 -4.71
N SER A 100 4.34 7.11 -3.55
CA SER A 100 4.88 6.22 -2.52
C SER A 100 4.90 4.78 -3.04
N PRO A 101 5.88 3.94 -2.69
CA PRO A 101 5.86 2.53 -3.08
C PRO A 101 4.63 1.74 -2.60
N ILE A 102 4.02 2.19 -1.51
CA ILE A 102 2.76 1.65 -1.02
C ILE A 102 1.63 1.87 -2.03
N VAL A 103 1.64 3.02 -2.70
CA VAL A 103 0.69 3.34 -3.76
C VAL A 103 0.90 2.44 -4.97
N GLN A 104 2.13 2.07 -5.30
CA GLN A 104 2.37 1.16 -6.43
C GLN A 104 1.75 -0.22 -6.20
N GLN A 105 1.62 -0.66 -4.95
CA GLN A 105 0.90 -1.89 -4.61
C GLN A 105 -0.60 -1.81 -4.96
N CYS A 106 -1.17 -0.60 -5.03
CA CYS A 106 -2.54 -0.39 -5.53
C CYS A 106 -2.68 -0.61 -7.05
N ILE A 107 -1.60 -0.38 -7.82
CA ILE A 107 -1.62 -0.34 -9.30
C ILE A 107 -1.09 -1.64 -9.92
N ALA A 108 -0.20 -2.37 -9.24
CA ALA A 108 0.46 -3.56 -9.76
C ALA A 108 -0.51 -4.66 -10.26
N SER A 109 -1.72 -4.74 -9.70
CA SER A 109 -2.78 -5.67 -10.14
C SER A 109 -3.35 -5.36 -11.54
N SER A 110 -3.13 -4.16 -12.09
CA SER A 110 -3.62 -3.73 -13.40
C SER A 110 -2.81 -4.27 -14.60
N LYS A 111 -1.55 -4.66 -14.38
CA LYS A 111 -0.66 -5.15 -15.45
C LYS A 111 -0.89 -6.63 -15.81
N ASN A 112 -1.75 -7.32 -15.07
CA ASN A 112 -2.12 -8.70 -15.37
C ASN A 112 -3.23 -8.73 -16.45
N LYS A 113 -2.84 -8.80 -17.73
CA LYS A 113 -3.74 -8.85 -18.90
C LYS A 113 -4.86 -9.91 -18.78
N ASN A 114 -4.69 -10.93 -17.96
CA ASN A 114 -5.69 -11.97 -17.72
C ASN A 114 -6.86 -11.52 -16.81
N LEU A 115 -6.68 -10.52 -15.94
CA LEU A 115 -7.80 -9.96 -15.16
C LEU A 115 -8.75 -9.10 -16.02
N GLN A 116 -8.24 -8.46 -17.07
CA GLN A 116 -9.08 -7.68 -18.00
C GLN A 116 -10.04 -8.59 -18.80
N ASN A 117 -9.59 -9.79 -19.17
CA ASN A 117 -10.38 -10.72 -19.98
C ASN A 117 -11.51 -11.44 -19.22
N THR A 118 -11.50 -11.40 -17.88
CA THR A 118 -12.60 -11.99 -17.06
C THR A 118 -13.70 -10.96 -16.75
N ILE A 119 -13.45 -9.68 -17.03
CA ILE A 119 -14.44 -8.60 -16.92
C ILE A 119 -15.02 -8.31 -18.32
N GLN A 120 -15.46 -9.37 -19.03
CA GLN A 120 -16.30 -9.18 -20.22
C GLN A 120 -17.72 -8.83 -19.78
N ASN A 121 -17.90 -7.55 -19.43
CA ASN A 121 -19.16 -6.87 -19.64
C ASN A 121 -18.84 -5.48 -20.24
N PRO A 122 -18.87 -5.33 -21.58
CA PRO A 122 -18.31 -4.17 -22.31
C PRO A 122 -18.98 -2.81 -22.05
N LYS A 123 -19.87 -2.67 -21.06
CA LYS A 123 -20.59 -1.43 -20.74
C LYS A 123 -19.94 -0.55 -19.68
N LEU A 124 -18.77 -0.92 -19.15
CA LEU A 124 -18.06 -0.14 -18.11
C LEU A 124 -16.55 0.01 -18.38
N VAL A 125 -16.12 -0.12 -19.63
CA VAL A 125 -14.81 0.42 -20.05
C VAL A 125 -15.00 1.92 -20.21
N LEU A 126 -14.79 2.64 -19.11
CA LEU A 126 -14.75 4.10 -19.12
C LEU A 126 -13.51 4.50 -19.89
N SER A 127 -13.70 5.15 -21.04
CA SER A 127 -12.63 5.83 -21.76
C SER A 127 -11.87 6.76 -20.81
N GLU A 128 -10.56 6.90 -21.01
CA GLU A 128 -9.66 7.74 -20.21
C GLU A 128 -10.19 9.19 -20.05
N ALA A 129 -11.03 9.65 -20.98
CA ALA A 129 -11.70 10.95 -20.94
C ALA A 129 -12.85 11.09 -19.92
N ASN A 130 -13.40 9.98 -19.40
CA ASN A 130 -14.54 9.98 -18.47
C ASN A 130 -14.13 9.70 -17.01
N VAL A 131 -12.90 9.25 -16.73
CA VAL A 131 -12.37 9.06 -15.37
C VAL A 131 -12.29 10.39 -14.61
N SER A 132 -12.02 11.48 -15.31
CA SER A 132 -11.94 12.85 -14.76
C SER A 132 -13.31 13.44 -14.37
N LYS A 133 -14.44 12.83 -14.80
CA LYS A 133 -15.81 13.30 -14.52
C LYS A 133 -16.60 12.44 -13.53
N ILE A 134 -16.08 11.30 -13.09
CA ILE A 134 -16.69 10.52 -12.00
C ILE A 134 -16.31 11.21 -10.69
N GLN A 135 -17.09 12.25 -10.39
CA GLN A 135 -17.15 13.03 -9.16
C GLN A 135 -16.24 12.52 -8.02
N ASN A 136 -15.10 13.19 -7.86
CA ASN A 136 -14.23 13.18 -6.69
C ASN A 136 -14.94 13.56 -5.37
N SER A 137 -16.24 13.86 -5.40
CA SER A 137 -17.04 14.40 -4.29
C SER A 137 -17.22 13.45 -3.11
N ASN A 138 -16.92 12.15 -3.27
CA ASN A 138 -17.19 11.13 -2.24
C ASN A 138 -15.94 10.36 -1.77
N ILE A 139 -14.73 10.79 -2.18
CA ILE A 139 -13.46 10.22 -1.68
C ILE A 139 -12.88 11.19 -0.63
N PRO A 140 -12.54 10.74 0.59
CA PRO A 140 -12.09 11.61 1.67
C PRO A 140 -10.78 12.31 1.29
N GLU A 141 -10.65 13.59 1.65
CA GLU A 141 -9.47 14.39 1.32
C GLU A 141 -8.19 13.82 1.93
N TRP A 142 -7.03 14.21 1.37
CA TRP A 142 -5.74 13.78 1.91
C TRP A 142 -5.60 14.07 3.41
N SER A 143 -6.15 15.19 3.87
CA SER A 143 -6.18 15.56 5.29
C SER A 143 -7.06 14.63 6.13
N ASP A 144 -8.17 14.12 5.59
CA ASP A 144 -9.03 13.17 6.28
C ASP A 144 -8.37 11.80 6.38
N ILE A 145 -7.64 11.38 5.35
CA ILE A 145 -6.81 10.18 5.38
C ILE A 145 -5.69 10.33 6.42
N ASP A 146 -5.01 11.49 6.48
CA ASP A 146 -3.98 11.74 7.49
C ASP A 146 -4.54 11.68 8.93
N LYS A 147 -5.75 12.21 9.17
CA LYS A 147 -6.42 12.09 10.49
C LYS A 147 -6.57 10.64 10.93
N LEU A 148 -6.95 9.72 10.01
CA LEU A 148 -7.02 8.30 10.33
C LEU A 148 -5.68 7.74 10.80
N LEU A 149 -4.60 8.17 10.15
CA LEU A 149 -3.25 7.71 10.42
C LEU A 149 -2.68 8.35 11.70
N ILE A 150 -3.04 9.59 12.02
CA ILE A 150 -2.72 10.24 13.30
C ILE A 150 -3.35 9.41 14.43
N THR A 151 -4.66 9.15 14.38
CA THR A 151 -5.33 8.34 15.39
C THR A 151 -4.72 6.94 15.52
N ALA A 152 -4.39 6.29 14.39
CA ALA A 152 -3.72 4.98 14.41
C ALA A 152 -2.33 5.06 15.08
N SER A 153 -1.55 6.09 14.79
CA SER A 153 -0.23 6.30 15.38
C SER A 153 -0.29 6.56 16.88
N GLU A 154 -1.21 7.41 17.35
CA GLU A 154 -1.39 7.73 18.76
C GLU A 154 -1.82 6.49 19.57
N GLN A 155 -2.78 5.73 19.03
CA GLN A 155 -3.22 4.47 19.63
C GLN A 155 -2.08 3.44 19.67
N ALA A 156 -1.31 3.31 18.58
CA ALA A 156 -0.16 2.41 18.54
C ALA A 156 0.93 2.78 19.54
N GLN A 157 1.21 4.07 19.71
CA GLN A 157 2.17 4.56 20.71
C GLN A 157 1.69 4.26 22.13
N THR A 158 0.41 4.48 22.41
CA THR A 158 -0.20 4.16 23.72
C THR A 158 -0.10 2.67 24.04
N LEU A 159 -0.32 1.80 23.05
CA LEU A 159 -0.17 0.36 23.19
C LEU A 159 1.28 -0.14 23.06
N GLN A 160 2.25 0.76 22.88
CA GLN A 160 3.66 0.44 22.61
C GLN A 160 3.86 -0.49 21.40
N ASP A 161 2.90 -0.53 20.47
CA ASP A 161 2.95 -1.30 19.22
C ASP A 161 3.80 -0.53 18.19
N LYS A 162 5.12 -0.69 18.30
CA LYS A 162 6.09 -0.03 17.41
C LYS A 162 5.87 -0.37 15.94
N ARG A 163 5.41 -1.58 15.62
CA ARG A 163 5.15 -2.01 14.25
C ARG A 163 3.97 -1.25 13.66
N ALA A 164 2.85 -1.16 14.39
CA ALA A 164 1.69 -0.40 13.95
C ALA A 164 1.99 1.11 13.84
N ALA A 165 2.76 1.67 14.78
CA ALA A 165 3.18 3.06 14.71
C ALA A 165 4.10 3.33 13.50
N ALA A 166 5.01 2.40 13.18
CA ALA A 166 5.82 2.48 11.97
C ALA A 166 4.96 2.48 10.70
N TYR A 167 3.96 1.61 10.63
CA TYR A 167 3.00 1.61 9.52
C TYR A 167 2.26 2.94 9.41
N ALA A 168 1.61 3.38 10.49
CA ALA A 168 0.85 4.62 10.50
C ALA A 168 1.68 5.80 9.99
N LEU A 169 2.87 6.04 10.53
CA LEU A 169 3.76 7.12 10.09
C LEU A 169 4.24 6.96 8.65
N GLY A 170 4.54 5.74 8.20
CA GLY A 170 5.00 5.53 6.84
C GLY A 170 3.91 5.82 5.80
N TYR A 171 2.67 5.45 6.10
CA TYR A 171 1.49 5.85 5.32
C TYR A 171 1.25 7.36 5.35
N ARG A 172 1.53 8.06 6.47
CA ARG A 172 1.48 9.54 6.48
C ARG A 172 2.52 10.10 5.53
N GLY A 173 3.72 9.54 5.52
CA GLY A 173 4.73 9.87 4.51
C GLY A 173 4.21 9.74 3.08
N ALA A 174 3.41 8.70 2.79
CA ALA A 174 2.80 8.51 1.48
C ALA A 174 1.74 9.58 1.12
N VAL A 175 0.92 9.98 2.10
CA VAL A 175 -0.06 11.07 1.97
C VAL A 175 0.64 12.41 1.70
N TYR A 176 1.72 12.68 2.41
CA TYR A 176 2.49 13.92 2.25
C TYR A 176 3.36 13.91 0.99
N GLN A 177 3.75 12.75 0.45
CA GLN A 177 4.54 12.71 -0.80
C GLN A 177 3.78 13.35 -1.98
N GLN A 178 2.45 13.42 -1.91
CA GLN A 178 1.59 14.09 -2.90
C GLN A 178 1.45 15.60 -2.68
N GLN A 179 1.86 16.11 -1.53
CA GLN A 179 1.56 17.48 -1.08
C GLN A 179 2.83 18.25 -0.70
N ASN A 180 3.69 17.66 0.13
CA ASN A 180 4.88 18.26 0.68
C ASN A 180 6.00 17.22 0.93
N LEU A 181 7.04 17.25 0.10
CA LEU A 181 8.14 16.27 0.13
C LEU A 181 8.99 16.29 1.43
N PRO A 182 9.37 17.44 2.00
CA PRO A 182 10.02 17.51 3.32
C PRO A 182 9.27 16.78 4.45
N GLU A 183 7.96 16.97 4.58
CA GLU A 183 7.13 16.29 5.58
C GLU A 183 7.04 14.80 5.27
N ALA A 184 6.91 14.44 3.99
CA ALA A 184 6.94 13.05 3.55
C ALA A 184 8.24 12.36 4.00
N ASP A 185 9.39 13.02 3.80
CA ASP A 185 10.70 12.54 4.23
C ASP A 185 10.74 12.32 5.75
N THR A 186 10.26 13.31 6.51
CA THR A 186 10.24 13.31 7.96
C THR A 186 9.43 12.15 8.52
N PHE A 187 8.17 12.00 8.09
CA PHE A 187 7.31 10.90 8.55
C PHE A 187 7.87 9.54 8.15
N THR A 188 8.44 9.42 6.95
CA THR A 188 9.01 8.15 6.48
C THR A 188 10.29 7.78 7.26
N ARG A 189 11.12 8.75 7.65
CA ARG A 189 12.28 8.50 8.54
C ARG A 189 11.86 8.06 9.92
N GLN A 190 10.84 8.68 10.51
CA GLN A 190 10.30 8.27 11.81
C GLN A 190 9.76 6.83 11.74
N ALA A 191 9.03 6.50 10.68
CA ALA A 191 8.53 5.16 10.40
C ALA A 191 9.67 4.13 10.30
N LEU A 192 10.74 4.45 9.56
CA LEU A 192 11.92 3.59 9.43
C LEU A 192 12.60 3.34 10.79
N ASN A 193 12.78 4.39 11.59
CA ASN A 193 13.38 4.26 12.92
C ASN A 193 12.56 3.32 13.81
N LEU A 194 11.23 3.46 13.84
CA LEU A 194 10.36 2.54 14.58
C LEU A 194 10.46 1.11 14.06
N ALA A 195 10.51 0.90 12.74
CA ALA A 195 10.64 -0.42 12.14
C ALA A 195 11.97 -1.10 12.51
N ILE A 196 13.09 -0.36 12.50
CA ILE A 196 14.41 -0.86 12.92
C ILE A 196 14.38 -1.24 14.40
N ASN A 197 13.85 -0.37 15.27
CA ASN A 197 13.75 -0.61 16.70
C ASN A 197 12.79 -1.76 17.06
N ALA A 198 11.83 -2.04 16.18
CA ALA A 198 10.96 -3.21 16.25
C ALA A 198 11.57 -4.47 15.63
N LYS A 199 12.83 -4.43 15.17
CA LYS A 199 13.53 -5.53 14.48
C LYS A 199 12.68 -6.11 13.33
N SER A 200 12.08 -5.21 12.55
CA SER A 200 11.05 -5.55 11.57
C SER A 200 11.53 -5.25 10.13
N PRO A 201 12.40 -6.10 9.55
CA PRO A 201 12.93 -5.89 8.21
C PRO A 201 11.83 -5.91 7.13
N ASP A 202 10.73 -6.64 7.37
CA ASP A 202 9.52 -6.69 6.54
C ASP A 202 8.79 -5.34 6.42
N ILE A 203 9.04 -4.45 7.38
CA ILE A 203 8.54 -3.07 7.40
C ILE A 203 9.64 -2.12 6.94
N ALA A 204 10.87 -2.29 7.42
CA ALA A 204 11.98 -1.37 7.18
C ALA A 204 12.27 -1.18 5.68
N TYR A 205 12.26 -2.27 4.88
CA TYR A 205 12.52 -2.17 3.44
C TYR A 205 11.51 -1.27 2.73
N ARG A 206 10.26 -1.22 3.18
CA ARG A 206 9.19 -0.40 2.59
C ARG A 206 9.47 1.08 2.78
N TRP A 207 9.89 1.47 3.99
CA TRP A 207 10.22 2.85 4.30
C TRP A 207 11.54 3.29 3.68
N GLN A 208 12.52 2.39 3.59
CA GLN A 208 13.74 2.64 2.82
C GLN A 208 13.42 2.86 1.34
N TRP A 209 12.56 2.03 0.75
CA TRP A 209 12.14 2.22 -0.62
C TRP A 209 11.43 3.57 -0.82
N GLN A 210 10.53 3.96 0.09
CA GLN A 210 9.86 5.25 0.04
C GLN A 210 10.83 6.44 0.16
N LEU A 211 11.79 6.37 1.09
CA LEU A 211 12.84 7.38 1.25
C LEU A 211 13.76 7.46 0.01
N GLY A 212 14.06 6.33 -0.62
CA GLY A 212 14.81 6.29 -1.88
C GLY A 212 14.10 7.06 -2.99
N ARG A 213 12.78 6.91 -3.11
CA ARG A 213 11.94 7.65 -4.08
C ARG A 213 11.84 9.14 -3.77
N ILE A 214 11.68 9.50 -2.49
CA ILE A 214 11.66 10.88 -2.04
C ILE A 214 13.00 11.55 -2.36
N ALA A 215 14.13 10.91 -2.03
CA ALA A 215 15.46 11.40 -2.35
C ALA A 215 15.68 11.55 -3.86
N LYS A 216 15.25 10.57 -4.67
CA LYS A 216 15.29 10.66 -6.14
C LYS A 216 14.50 11.86 -6.66
N SER A 217 13.30 12.12 -6.12
CA SER A 217 12.47 13.27 -6.48
C SER A 217 13.11 14.61 -6.08
N GLN A 218 13.91 14.61 -5.01
CA GLN A 218 14.74 15.74 -4.57
C GLN A 218 16.07 15.85 -5.35
N LYS A 219 16.35 14.95 -6.30
CA LYS A 219 17.62 14.82 -7.05
C LYS A 219 18.84 14.49 -6.17
N ASP A 220 18.62 14.01 -4.95
CA ASP A 220 19.65 13.48 -4.06
C ASP A 220 19.92 12.01 -4.41
N PHE A 221 20.67 11.80 -5.49
CA PHE A 221 20.90 10.47 -6.05
C PHE A 221 21.76 9.58 -5.15
N ASP A 222 22.71 10.15 -4.41
CA ASP A 222 23.57 9.37 -3.51
C ASP A 222 22.76 8.82 -2.33
N ARG A 223 21.90 9.65 -1.73
CA ARG A 223 20.98 9.19 -0.71
C ARG A 223 19.97 8.20 -1.27
N ALA A 224 19.46 8.43 -2.47
CA ALA A 224 18.55 7.49 -3.12
C ALA A 224 19.21 6.11 -3.24
N ILE A 225 20.39 6.04 -3.87
CA ILE A 225 21.15 4.79 -4.06
C ILE A 225 21.42 4.10 -2.72
N SER A 226 21.90 4.84 -1.71
CA SER A 226 22.15 4.31 -0.37
C SER A 226 20.89 3.67 0.21
N THR A 227 19.77 4.37 0.17
CA THR A 227 18.52 3.91 0.77
C THR A 227 17.91 2.71 0.02
N TYR A 228 17.95 2.73 -1.32
CA TYR A 228 17.55 1.57 -2.12
C TYR A 228 18.45 0.36 -1.88
N THR A 229 19.74 0.57 -1.66
CA THR A 229 20.69 -0.50 -1.33
C THR A 229 20.36 -1.15 0.01
N ASP A 230 19.94 -0.37 1.01
CA ASP A 230 19.52 -0.93 2.28
C ASP A 230 18.18 -1.67 2.18
N ALA A 231 17.23 -1.15 1.39
CA ALA A 231 16.00 -1.88 1.06
C ALA A 231 16.31 -3.23 0.40
N PHE A 232 17.25 -3.26 -0.55
CA PHE A 232 17.73 -4.47 -1.22
C PHE A 232 18.26 -5.50 -0.22
N LYS A 233 19.13 -5.09 0.71
CA LYS A 233 19.70 -5.99 1.73
C LYS A 233 18.61 -6.61 2.61
N ASN A 234 17.66 -5.80 3.08
CA ASN A 234 16.53 -6.31 3.87
C ASN A 234 15.68 -7.30 3.07
N LEU A 235 15.40 -7.01 1.80
CA LEU A 235 14.67 -7.92 0.90
C LEU A 235 15.42 -9.24 0.65
N GLN A 236 16.75 -9.20 0.54
CA GLN A 236 17.57 -10.39 0.37
C GLN A 236 17.50 -11.29 1.60
N SER A 237 17.57 -10.71 2.81
CA SER A 237 17.40 -11.44 4.07
C SER A 237 16.01 -12.09 4.14
N LEU A 238 14.95 -11.29 3.91
CA LEU A 238 13.56 -11.77 3.95
C LEU A 238 13.31 -12.90 2.95
N ARG A 239 13.91 -12.82 1.77
CA ARG A 239 13.82 -13.88 0.76
C ARG A 239 14.46 -15.18 1.26
N GLY A 240 15.61 -15.10 1.94
CA GLY A 240 16.25 -16.26 2.54
C GLY A 240 15.33 -16.96 3.54
N ASP A 241 14.74 -16.18 4.45
CA ASP A 241 13.81 -16.68 5.48
C ASP A 241 12.55 -17.31 4.86
N LEU A 242 11.98 -16.67 3.83
CA LEU A 242 10.80 -17.20 3.13
C LEU A 242 11.10 -18.50 2.38
N VAL A 243 12.22 -18.59 1.66
CA VAL A 243 12.59 -19.81 0.91
C VAL A 243 12.86 -20.97 1.86
N ALA A 244 13.44 -20.70 3.04
CA ALA A 244 13.67 -21.71 4.06
C ALA A 244 12.38 -22.23 4.70
N THR A 245 11.32 -21.43 4.74
CA THR A 245 10.05 -21.76 5.43
C THR A 245 8.95 -22.25 4.49
N ASN A 246 8.82 -21.68 3.29
CA ASN A 246 7.86 -22.10 2.28
C ASN A 246 8.33 -21.72 0.85
N PRO A 247 8.89 -22.68 0.09
CA PRO A 247 9.39 -22.46 -1.27
C PRO A 247 8.35 -21.90 -2.25
N ASP A 248 7.06 -22.18 -2.06
CA ASP A 248 5.98 -21.79 -2.98
C ASP A 248 5.69 -20.27 -2.95
N ILE A 249 6.08 -19.57 -1.87
CA ILE A 249 5.88 -18.11 -1.70
C ILE A 249 6.96 -17.30 -2.45
N GLN A 250 8.02 -17.96 -2.96
CA GLN A 250 9.15 -17.28 -3.59
C GLN A 250 8.75 -16.46 -4.83
N PHE A 251 7.81 -16.96 -5.62
CA PHE A 251 7.39 -16.33 -6.88
C PHE A 251 6.58 -15.05 -6.64
N SER A 252 5.55 -15.11 -5.78
CA SER A 252 4.72 -13.93 -5.44
C SER A 252 5.51 -12.85 -4.70
N PHE A 253 6.48 -13.25 -3.86
CA PHE A 253 7.37 -12.29 -3.23
C PHE A 253 8.20 -11.55 -4.28
N ARG A 254 8.80 -12.27 -5.25
CA ARG A 254 9.64 -11.68 -6.32
C ARG A 254 8.88 -10.61 -7.10
N GLU A 255 7.67 -10.89 -7.55
CA GLU A 255 6.86 -9.91 -8.30
C GLU A 255 6.57 -8.64 -7.49
N SER A 256 6.27 -8.79 -6.19
CA SER A 256 5.94 -7.66 -5.33
C SER A 256 7.12 -6.72 -5.04
N VAL A 257 8.35 -7.22 -5.16
CA VAL A 257 9.58 -6.48 -4.81
C VAL A 257 10.47 -6.16 -6.02
N GLU A 258 10.16 -6.71 -7.20
CA GLU A 258 10.82 -6.41 -8.47
C GLU A 258 11.00 -4.90 -8.72
N PRO A 259 10.00 -4.03 -8.47
CA PRO A 259 10.15 -2.60 -8.70
C PRO A 259 11.30 -1.98 -7.90
N VAL A 260 11.58 -2.49 -6.69
CA VAL A 260 12.69 -2.01 -5.85
C VAL A 260 14.03 -2.30 -6.53
N TYR A 261 14.19 -3.52 -7.05
CA TYR A 261 15.40 -3.95 -7.74
C TYR A 261 15.63 -3.16 -9.03
N ARG A 262 14.57 -3.01 -9.83
CA ARG A 262 14.62 -2.28 -11.09
C ARG A 262 14.98 -0.81 -10.87
N GLU A 263 14.34 -0.14 -9.91
CA GLU A 263 14.61 1.27 -9.61
C GLU A 263 16.05 1.50 -9.10
N LEU A 264 16.60 0.58 -8.32
CA LEU A 264 18.00 0.64 -7.89
C LEU A 264 18.95 0.52 -9.09
N VAL A 265 18.74 -0.47 -9.97
CA VAL A 265 19.56 -0.67 -11.17
C VAL A 265 19.50 0.57 -12.08
N ASP A 266 18.30 1.11 -12.31
CA ASP A 266 18.12 2.32 -13.12
C ASP A 266 18.89 3.52 -12.56
N LEU A 267 18.94 3.68 -11.23
CA LEU A 267 19.72 4.74 -10.56
C LEU A 267 21.23 4.53 -10.72
N LEU A 268 21.71 3.30 -10.54
CA LEU A 268 23.13 2.98 -10.66
C LEU A 268 23.64 3.19 -12.10
N LEU A 269 22.83 2.81 -13.10
CA LEU A 269 23.16 3.03 -14.51
C LEU A 269 23.21 4.52 -14.84
N LYS A 270 22.23 5.32 -14.41
CA LYS A 270 22.23 6.78 -14.62
C LYS A 270 23.47 7.45 -14.03
N ARG A 271 23.87 7.07 -12.80
CA ARG A 271 25.08 7.63 -12.17
C ARG A 271 26.34 7.34 -12.99
N LYS A 272 26.49 6.11 -13.49
CA LYS A 272 27.65 5.71 -14.30
C LYS A 272 27.74 6.53 -15.60
N THR A 273 26.61 6.77 -16.27
CA THR A 273 26.56 7.60 -17.48
C THR A 273 26.94 9.05 -17.19
N THR A 274 26.39 9.65 -16.11
CA THR A 274 26.74 11.03 -15.72
C THR A 274 28.22 11.16 -15.37
N GLN A 275 28.80 10.19 -14.66
CA GLN A 275 30.23 10.20 -14.32
C GLN A 275 31.12 10.08 -15.57
N SER A 276 30.74 9.24 -16.55
CA SER A 276 31.48 9.09 -17.81
C SER A 276 31.43 10.35 -18.69
N GLN A 277 30.38 11.15 -18.61
CA GLN A 277 30.23 12.40 -19.37
C GLN A 277 30.99 13.58 -18.77
N ILE A 278 31.31 13.55 -17.47
CA ILE A 278 32.09 14.59 -16.79
C ILE A 278 33.60 14.32 -16.91
N SER A 279 33.99 13.09 -17.27
CA SER A 279 35.38 12.66 -17.41
C SER A 279 35.86 12.58 -18.87
N SER A 280 35.07 13.09 -19.81
CA SER A 280 35.40 13.25 -21.24
C SER A 280 35.43 14.73 -21.60
#